data_AF-A0AA43F971-F1
#
_entry.id   AF-A0AA43F971-F1
#
_cell.length_a   1.000
_cell.length_b   1.000
_cell.length_c   1.000
_cell.angle_alpha   90.00
_cell.angle_beta   90.00
_cell.angle_gamma   90.00
#
_symmetry.space_group_name_H-M   'P 1'
#
loop_
_entity.id
_entity.type
_entity.pdbx_description
1 polymer ?
#
loop_
_entity_poly.entity_id
_entity_poly.type
_entity_poly.pdbx_seq_one_letter_code
_entity_poly.pdbx_strand_id
1 'polypeptide(L)'
;MAKNIAVVIQEDPRNTHRPVEALRIALGLVAGSHQTTVILLGEAFRLLTEDIDDIIDVDILEKYLPSITQLKIPFILQSTADQPKVRGEFQVEHKTDENIGVFVRSMDSTLVF
;
A
#
# COMPACT_ATOMS: atom_id res chain seq x y z
N MET A 1 -0.87 17.73 -15.09
CA MET A 1 0.52 17.26 -14.96
C MET A 1 0.52 16.03 -14.07
N ALA A 2 1.29 15.00 -14.42
CA ALA A 2 1.51 13.87 -13.52
C ALA A 2 2.16 14.37 -12.23
N LYS A 3 1.81 13.75 -11.10
CA LYS A 3 2.32 14.07 -9.76
C LYS A 3 2.89 12.81 -9.15
N ASN A 4 3.85 12.99 -8.24
CA ASN A 4 4.35 11.95 -7.36
C ASN A 4 3.49 11.94 -6.09
N ILE A 5 2.76 10.85 -5.87
CA ILE A 5 1.78 10.75 -4.79
C ILE A 5 2.15 9.58 -3.88
N ALA A 6 2.26 9.85 -2.58
CA ALA A 6 2.27 8.79 -1.56
C ALA A 6 0.84 8.54 -1.08
N VAL A 7 0.45 7.26 -1.05
CA VAL A 7 -0.76 6.80 -0.36
C VAL A 7 -0.31 6.05 0.88
N VAL A 8 -0.48 6.64 2.05
CA VAL A 8 -0.12 6.06 3.35
C VAL A 8 -1.34 5.35 3.91
N ILE A 9 -1.20 4.05 4.17
CA ILE A 9 -2.23 3.21 4.78
C ILE A 9 -1.67 2.71 6.11
N GLN A 10 -2.34 3.07 7.21
CA GLN A 10 -1.86 2.77 8.56
C GLN A 10 -2.87 2.03 9.43
N GLU A 11 -4.12 1.94 9.00
CA GLU A 11 -5.16 1.17 9.71
C GLU A 11 -5.03 -0.34 9.47
N ASP A 12 -5.48 -1.12 10.45
CA ASP A 12 -5.52 -2.59 10.35
C ASP A 12 -6.71 -3.03 9.48
N PRO A 13 -6.48 -3.74 8.36
CA PRO A 13 -7.53 -4.16 7.41
C PRO A 13 -8.54 -5.17 8.00
N ARG A 14 -8.26 -5.71 9.18
CA ARG A 14 -9.17 -6.61 9.91
C ARG A 14 -10.18 -5.87 10.77
N ASN A 15 -9.93 -4.59 11.04
CA ASN A 15 -10.77 -3.76 11.91
C ASN A 15 -11.62 -2.74 11.13
N THR A 16 -11.28 -2.48 9.85
CA THR A 16 -11.96 -1.49 9.03
C THR A 16 -11.77 -1.76 7.52
N HIS A 17 -12.70 -1.27 6.70
CA HIS A 17 -12.64 -1.33 5.23
C HIS A 17 -11.64 -0.34 4.61
N ARG A 18 -11.25 0.69 5.37
CA ARG A 18 -10.48 1.84 4.89
C ARG A 18 -9.17 1.46 4.17
N PRO A 19 -8.37 0.47 4.63
CA PRO A 19 -7.18 0.02 3.91
C PRO A 19 -7.45 -0.50 2.49
N VAL A 20 -8.54 -1.26 2.30
CA VAL A 20 -8.91 -1.78 0.97
C VAL A 20 -9.42 -0.64 0.07
N GLU A 21 -10.16 0.32 0.63
CA GLU A 21 -10.57 1.52 -0.10
C GLU A 21 -9.38 2.39 -0.52
N ALA A 22 -8.39 2.58 0.36
CA ALA A 22 -7.18 3.32 0.08
C ALA A 22 -6.40 2.69 -1.08
N LEU A 23 -6.35 1.36 -1.14
CA LEU A 23 -5.73 0.61 -2.22
C LEU A 23 -6.46 0.80 -3.56
N ARG A 24 -7.81 0.83 -3.53
CA ARG A 24 -8.64 1.19 -4.70
C ARG A 24 -8.34 2.61 -5.20
N ILE A 25 -8.14 3.56 -4.29
CA ILE A 25 -7.77 4.94 -4.64
C ILE A 25 -6.38 4.96 -5.29
N ALA A 26 -5.40 4.24 -4.72
CA ALA A 26 -4.07 4.12 -5.30
C ALA A 26 -4.11 3.56 -6.74
N LEU A 27 -4.93 2.53 -6.98
CA LEU A 27 -5.18 1.99 -8.32
C LEU A 27 -5.73 3.05 -9.28
N GLY A 28 -6.73 3.82 -8.84
CA GLY A 28 -7.30 4.91 -9.63
C GLY A 28 -6.26 6.00 -9.97
N LEU A 29 -5.36 6.33 -9.04
CA LEU A 29 -4.30 7.32 -9.26
C LEU A 29 -3.28 6.83 -10.30
N VAL A 30 -2.87 5.56 -10.22
CA VAL A 30 -1.97 4.94 -11.22
C VAL A 30 -2.63 4.92 -12.59
N ALA A 31 -3.90 4.51 -12.69
CA ALA A 31 -4.66 4.56 -13.94
C ALA A 31 -4.80 5.99 -14.49
N GLY A 32 -4.86 6.99 -13.60
CA GLY A 32 -4.85 8.43 -13.92
C GLY A 32 -3.48 8.98 -14.33
N SER A 33 -2.46 8.13 -14.53
CA SER A 33 -1.09 8.50 -14.90
C SER A 33 -0.31 9.29 -13.84
N HIS A 34 -0.67 9.16 -12.55
CA HIS A 34 0.16 9.64 -11.45
C HIS A 34 1.20 8.60 -11.06
N GLN A 35 2.42 9.04 -10.72
CA GLN A 35 3.42 8.17 -10.13
C GLN A 35 3.03 7.97 -8.66
N THR A 36 2.50 6.79 -8.34
CA THR A 36 1.92 6.52 -7.02
C THR A 36 2.74 5.45 -6.31
N THR A 37 3.10 5.71 -5.05
CA THR A 37 3.73 4.73 -4.16
C THR A 37 2.82 4.52 -2.96
N VAL A 38 2.56 3.25 -2.63
CA VAL A 38 1.75 2.89 -1.46
C VAL A 38 2.68 2.61 -0.28
N ILE A 39 2.41 3.20 0.86
CA ILE A 39 3.20 3.04 2.08
C ILE A 39 2.31 2.32 3.10
N LEU A 40 2.73 1.14 3.53
CA LEU A 40 2.01 0.32 4.51
C LEU A 40 2.70 0.41 5.87
N LEU A 41 2.00 0.94 6.85
CA LEU A 41 2.45 1.08 8.23
C LEU A 41 1.66 0.15 9.15
N GLY A 42 2.25 -0.23 10.28
CA GLY A 42 1.60 -1.12 11.25
C GLY A 42 1.12 -2.42 10.60
N GLU A 43 -0.13 -2.83 10.86
CA GLU A 43 -0.72 -4.08 10.35
C GLU A 43 -1.23 -3.98 8.90
N ALA A 44 -1.09 -2.83 8.23
CA ALA A 44 -1.56 -2.65 6.85
C ALA A 44 -0.83 -3.54 5.84
N PHE A 45 0.36 -4.08 6.18
CA PHE A 45 1.09 -5.03 5.33
C PHE A 45 0.28 -6.28 4.99
N ARG A 46 -0.74 -6.64 5.79
CA ARG A 46 -1.63 -7.79 5.57
C ARG A 46 -2.38 -7.72 4.24
N LEU A 47 -2.55 -6.53 3.67
CA LEU A 47 -3.07 -6.38 2.30
C LEU A 47 -2.23 -7.14 1.25
N LEU A 48 -0.96 -7.44 1.56
CA LEU A 48 0.00 -8.10 0.67
C LEU A 48 0.35 -9.53 1.11
N THR A 49 -0.27 -10.08 2.15
CA THR A 49 0.02 -11.45 2.65
C THR A 49 -0.79 -12.50 1.91
N GLU A 50 -0.40 -13.77 2.01
CA GLU A 50 -1.21 -14.89 1.47
C GLU A 50 -2.48 -15.11 2.31
N ASP A 51 -2.35 -15.02 3.64
CA ASP A 51 -3.45 -15.12 4.58
C ASP A 51 -4.19 -13.77 4.65
N ILE A 52 -5.38 -13.72 4.02
CA ILE A 52 -6.23 -12.52 3.91
C ILE A 52 -7.68 -12.79 4.33
N ASP A 53 -7.99 -13.98 4.86
CA ASP A 53 -9.36 -14.43 5.14
C ASP A 53 -10.05 -13.58 6.23
N ASP A 54 -9.26 -12.92 7.09
CA ASP A 54 -9.73 -12.06 8.17
C ASP A 54 -9.86 -10.57 7.80
N ILE A 55 -9.58 -10.20 6.54
CA ILE A 55 -9.72 -8.83 6.04
C ILE A 55 -11.21 -8.54 5.77
N ILE A 56 -11.72 -7.42 6.31
CA ILE A 56 -13.16 -7.07 6.23
C ILE A 56 -13.67 -7.03 4.79
N ASP A 57 -12.88 -6.48 3.88
CA ASP A 57 -13.23 -6.30 2.45
C ASP A 57 -12.42 -7.26 1.55
N VAL A 58 -12.19 -8.49 2.00
CA VAL A 58 -11.37 -9.49 1.27
C VAL A 58 -11.88 -9.74 -0.15
N ASP A 59 -13.20 -9.90 -0.36
CA ASP A 59 -13.82 -10.12 -1.68
C ASP A 59 -13.55 -8.96 -2.67
N ILE A 60 -13.32 -7.76 -2.14
CA ILE A 60 -13.00 -6.57 -2.92
C ILE A 60 -11.50 -6.54 -3.19
N LEU A 61 -10.68 -6.80 -2.17
CA LEU A 61 -9.22 -6.88 -2.27
C LEU A 61 -8.79 -7.88 -3.34
N GLU A 62 -9.37 -9.08 -3.36
CA GLU A 62 -9.07 -10.13 -4.34
C GLU A 62 -9.25 -9.68 -5.79
N LYS A 63 -10.21 -8.80 -6.05
CA LYS A 63 -10.45 -8.23 -7.39
C LYS A 63 -9.36 -7.23 -7.80
N TYR A 64 -8.66 -6.65 -6.83
CA TYR A 64 -7.62 -5.63 -7.04
C TYR A 64 -6.22 -6.22 -7.13
N LEU A 65 -5.92 -7.32 -6.45
CA LEU A 65 -4.59 -7.94 -6.45
C LEU A 65 -4.03 -8.18 -7.87
N PRO A 66 -4.79 -8.71 -8.85
CA PRO A 66 -4.28 -8.90 -10.20
C PRO A 66 -3.85 -7.59 -10.87
N SER A 67 -4.63 -6.52 -10.69
CA SER A 67 -4.30 -5.20 -11.24
C SER A 67 -3.09 -4.58 -10.57
N ILE A 68 -2.94 -4.74 -9.26
CA ILE A 68 -1.78 -4.27 -8.50
C ILE A 68 -0.50 -4.91 -9.02
N THR A 69 -0.52 -6.23 -9.21
CA THR A 69 0.60 -6.99 -9.75
C THR A 69 0.91 -6.60 -11.21
N GLN A 70 -0.13 -6.47 -12.06
CA GLN A 70 0.04 -6.07 -13.47
C GLN A 70 0.62 -4.66 -13.61
N LEU A 71 0.13 -3.71 -12.82
CA LEU A 71 0.54 -2.30 -12.85
C LEU A 71 1.88 -2.08 -12.14
N LYS A 72 2.42 -3.10 -11.45
CA LYS A 72 3.70 -3.03 -10.73
C LYS A 72 3.73 -1.86 -9.75
N ILE A 73 2.66 -1.70 -8.97
CA ILE A 73 2.57 -0.62 -7.98
C ILE A 73 3.68 -0.80 -6.95
N PRO A 74 4.53 0.21 -6.71
CA PRO A 74 5.57 0.14 -5.70
C PRO A 74 4.98 0.29 -4.30
N PHE A 75 5.39 -0.60 -3.40
CA PHE A 75 5.05 -0.59 -1.99
C PHE A 75 6.27 -0.31 -1.13
N ILE A 76 6.10 0.53 -0.12
CA ILE A 76 7.06 0.71 0.97
C ILE A 76 6.43 0.13 2.23
N LEU A 77 7.14 -0.79 2.88
CA LEU A 77 6.77 -1.32 4.19
C LEU A 77 7.68 -0.73 5.26
N GLN A 78 7.10 -0.48 6.43
CA GLN A 78 7.87 -0.14 7.62
C GLN A 78 8.84 -1.28 7.97
N SER A 79 10.12 -0.95 8.14
CA SER A 79 11.13 -1.91 8.62
C SER A 79 10.91 -2.20 10.10
N THR A 80 10.40 -3.39 10.39
CA THR A 80 10.26 -3.94 11.74
C THR A 80 11.34 -4.98 12.03
N ALA A 81 11.53 -5.33 13.31
CA ALA A 81 12.50 -6.35 13.72
C ALA A 81 12.23 -7.70 13.05
N ASP A 82 10.95 -8.06 12.93
CA ASP A 82 10.47 -9.18 12.14
C ASP A 82 9.89 -8.64 10.83
N GLN A 83 10.54 -8.91 9.70
CA GLN A 83 10.03 -8.50 8.40
C GLN A 83 8.80 -9.35 8.03
N PRO A 84 7.64 -8.73 7.75
CA PRO A 84 6.44 -9.47 7.39
C PRO A 84 6.64 -10.22 6.08
N LYS A 85 6.18 -11.47 6.03
CA LYS A 85 6.21 -12.29 4.82
C LYS A 85 5.05 -11.91 3.90
N VAL A 86 5.35 -11.15 2.86
CA VAL A 86 4.42 -10.74 1.81
C VAL A 86 4.55 -11.62 0.56
N ARG A 87 3.52 -11.62 -0.31
CA ARG A 87 3.58 -12.34 -1.59
C ARG A 87 4.71 -11.78 -2.46
N GLY A 88 5.49 -12.67 -3.06
CA GLY A 88 6.69 -12.30 -3.84
C GLY A 88 6.41 -11.60 -5.18
N GLU A 89 5.15 -11.49 -5.59
CA GLU A 89 4.73 -10.81 -6.82
C GLU A 89 4.66 -9.27 -6.68
N PHE A 90 4.63 -8.76 -5.45
CA PHE A 90 4.58 -7.32 -5.19
C PHE A 90 5.97 -6.68 -5.18
N GLN A 91 6.07 -5.45 -5.70
CA GLN A 91 7.28 -4.66 -5.60
C GLN A 91 7.36 -4.00 -4.23
N VAL A 92 8.09 -4.62 -3.31
CA VAL A 92 8.16 -4.19 -1.92
C VAL A 92 9.58 -3.73 -1.57
N GLU A 93 9.67 -2.54 -0.98
CA GLU A 93 10.87 -2.03 -0.34
C GLU A 93 10.62 -1.83 1.16
N HIS A 94 11.55 -2.26 2.01
CA HIS A 94 11.47 -1.99 3.45
C HIS A 94 12.27 -0.73 3.80
N LYS A 95 11.64 0.21 4.52
CA LYS A 95 12.28 1.47 4.96
C LYS A 95 12.02 1.72 6.45
N THR A 96 12.99 2.34 7.11
CA THR A 96 12.83 2.86 8.49
C THR A 96 11.88 4.05 8.53
N ASP A 97 11.33 4.37 9.70
CA ASP A 97 10.43 5.52 9.90
C ASP A 97 11.04 6.84 9.44
N GLU A 98 12.33 7.03 9.73
CA GLU A 98 13.07 8.21 9.30
C GLU A 98 13.09 8.33 7.76
N ASN A 99 13.40 7.23 7.07
CA ASN A 99 13.45 7.19 5.61
C ASN A 99 12.06 7.31 4.98
N ILE A 100 11.03 6.75 5.60
CA ILE A 100 9.63 6.94 5.20
C ILE A 100 9.25 8.41 5.32
N GLY A 101 9.59 9.06 6.45
CA GLY A 101 9.34 10.48 6.65
C GLY A 101 10.05 11.37 5.61
N VAL A 102 11.30 11.05 5.27
CA VAL A 102 12.04 11.75 4.19
C VAL A 102 11.36 11.53 2.84
N PHE A 103 10.94 10.30 2.54
CA PHE A 103 10.26 9.97 1.29
C PHE A 103 8.91 10.69 1.15
N VAL A 104 8.08 10.68 2.18
CA VAL A 104 6.78 11.36 2.17
C VAL A 104 6.95 12.86 1.90
N ARG A 105 7.97 13.50 2.52
CA ARG A 105 8.26 14.93 2.31
C ARG A 105 8.77 15.27 0.90
N SER A 106 9.25 14.29 0.13
CA SER A 106 9.69 14.52 -1.25
C SER A 106 8.57 14.35 -2.28
N MET A 107 7.38 13.90 -1.88
CA MET A 107 6.23 13.74 -2.76
C MET A 107 5.52 15.07 -3.01
N ASP A 108 4.88 15.20 -4.17
CA ASP A 108 4.05 16.38 -4.49
C ASP A 108 2.76 16.42 -3.66
N SER A 109 2.25 15.25 -3.26
CA SER A 109 1.04 15.10 -2.46
C SER A 109 1.07 13.80 -1.67
N THR A 110 0.40 13.80 -0.52
CA THR A 110 0.27 12.62 0.33
C THR A 110 -1.18 12.47 0.76
N LEU A 111 -1.72 11.28 0.58
CA LEU A 111 -3.03 10.87 1.08
C LEU A 111 -2.81 9.91 2.24
N VAL A 112 -3.48 10.14 3.37
CA VAL A 112 -3.33 9.32 4.59
C VAL A 112 -4.67 8.70 4.92
N PHE A 113 -4.67 7.38 5.08
CA PHE A 113 -5.84 6.57 5.39
C PHE A 113 -5.64 5.86 6.72
#